data_AF-A0A0F8XEF0-F1
#
_entry.id   AF-A0A0F8XEF0-F1
#
_cell.length_a   1.000
_cell.length_b   1.000
_cell.length_c   1.000
_cell.angle_alpha   90.00
_cell.angle_beta   90.00
_cell.angle_gamma   90.00
#
_symmetry.space_group_name_H-M   'P 1'
#
loop_
_entity.id
_entity.type
_entity.pdbx_description
1 polymer ?
#
loop_
_entity_poly.entity_id
_entity_poly.type
_entity_poly.pdbx_seq_one_letter_code
_entity_poly.pdbx_strand_id
1 'polypeptide(L)'
;MGTGKHREIAALVSTPGLTRIATLEGPGRGLYAAGNGRLFAVSGSKFYEITLAAALEYGTLSSTIGQVGMADNGIDLLIVDGVKGYVFTFATNTFAEITDPDFPTASFCAFMDQYLICNEVGTRKFWLSALADATDWDGLDFAT
;
A
#
# COMPACT_ATOMS: atom_id res chain seq x y z
N MET A 1 29.89 -17.48 14.12
CA MET A 1 30.21 -16.14 14.63
C MET A 1 29.87 -16.12 16.10
N GLY A 2 30.78 -15.61 16.94
CA GLY A 2 30.59 -15.57 18.38
C GLY A 2 29.38 -14.74 18.78
N THR A 3 28.70 -15.16 19.85
CA THR A 3 27.45 -14.55 20.32
C THR A 3 27.68 -13.28 21.17
N GLY A 4 28.92 -12.83 21.29
CA GLY A 4 29.26 -11.58 21.96
C GLY A 4 29.25 -11.67 23.48
N LYS A 5 29.68 -12.80 24.06
CA LYS A 5 30.00 -12.88 25.50
C LYS A 5 31.50 -12.72 25.73
N HIS A 6 31.84 -12.18 26.90
CA HIS A 6 33.18 -11.71 27.26
C HIS A 6 34.32 -12.64 26.79
N ARG A 7 35.25 -12.06 26.00
CA ARG A 7 36.50 -12.65 25.47
C ARG A 7 36.40 -13.55 24.23
N GLU A 8 35.30 -13.47 23.49
CA GLU A 8 35.18 -14.15 22.19
C GLU A 8 35.74 -13.27 21.04
N ILE A 9 36.49 -13.86 20.09
CA ILE A 9 36.94 -13.15 18.89
C ILE A 9 35.71 -12.88 18.01
N ALA A 10 35.36 -11.60 17.86
CA ALA A 10 34.29 -11.14 16.98
C ALA A 10 34.87 -10.23 15.89
N ALA A 11 34.27 -10.27 14.71
CA ALA A 11 34.59 -9.36 13.61
C ALA A 11 33.32 -8.67 13.15
N LEU A 12 33.41 -7.38 12.82
CA LEU A 12 32.38 -6.70 12.04
C LEU A 12 32.51 -7.19 10.60
N VAL A 13 31.51 -7.93 10.13
CA VAL A 13 31.41 -8.30 8.72
C VAL A 13 30.75 -7.17 7.94
N SER A 14 31.28 -6.85 6.77
CA SER A 14 30.68 -5.88 5.86
C SER A 14 29.30 -6.38 5.43
N THR A 15 28.27 -5.55 5.54
CA THR A 15 26.99 -5.84 4.88
C THR A 15 27.12 -5.46 3.40
N PRO A 16 26.53 -6.24 2.47
CA PRO A 16 26.37 -5.80 1.09
C PRO A 16 25.79 -4.37 1.04
N GLY A 17 26.32 -3.54 0.16
CA GLY A 17 25.84 -2.16 -0.02
C GLY A 17 24.45 -2.11 -0.67
N LEU A 18 23.79 -0.95 -0.55
CA LEU A 18 22.53 -0.69 -1.25
C LEU A 18 22.81 -0.21 -2.68
N THR A 19 22.07 -0.74 -3.65
CA THR A 19 22.05 -0.20 -5.02
C THR A 19 20.83 0.69 -5.17
N ARG A 20 21.03 1.94 -5.59
CA ARG A 20 19.91 2.84 -5.90
C ARG A 20 19.24 2.38 -7.19
N ILE A 21 17.98 1.99 -7.08
CA ILE A 21 17.15 1.58 -8.23
C ILE A 21 16.50 2.81 -8.89
N ALA A 22 15.89 3.69 -8.10
CA ALA A 22 15.17 4.84 -8.61
C ALA A 22 15.20 6.02 -7.62
N THR A 23 14.91 7.21 -8.14
CA THR A 23 14.55 8.40 -7.38
C THR A 23 13.14 8.80 -7.79
N LEU A 24 12.24 8.93 -6.81
CA LEU A 24 10.87 9.41 -7.04
C LEU A 24 10.79 10.88 -6.64
N GLU A 25 10.16 11.71 -7.48
CA GLU A 25 9.98 13.13 -7.21
C GLU A 25 8.81 13.36 -6.24
N GLY A 26 8.93 14.39 -5.39
CA GLY A 26 7.89 14.76 -4.42
C GLY A 26 7.99 14.05 -3.06
N PRO A 27 7.06 14.33 -2.13
CA PRO A 27 7.05 13.70 -0.82
C PRO A 27 6.67 12.22 -0.92
N GLY A 28 7.45 11.34 -0.31
CA GLY A 28 7.07 9.93 -0.16
C GLY A 28 5.89 9.79 0.80
N ARG A 29 4.78 9.21 0.34
CA ARG A 29 3.50 9.13 1.07
C ARG A 29 3.12 7.72 1.50
N GLY A 30 3.61 6.72 0.80
CA GLY A 30 3.42 5.31 1.12
C GLY A 30 4.40 4.44 0.34
N LEU A 31 4.83 3.34 0.96
CA LEU A 31 5.64 2.29 0.36
C LEU A 31 5.08 0.96 0.84
N TYR A 32 4.78 0.05 -0.10
CA TYR A 32 4.07 -1.19 0.20
C TYR A 32 4.65 -2.36 -0.60
N ALA A 33 5.09 -3.38 0.12
CA ALA A 33 5.52 -4.65 -0.47
C ALA A 33 4.31 -5.59 -0.52
N ALA A 34 3.80 -5.84 -1.72
CA ALA A 34 2.63 -6.68 -1.93
C ALA A 34 2.95 -8.16 -1.73
N GLY A 35 1.93 -8.95 -1.38
CA GLY A 35 2.06 -10.39 -1.13
C GLY A 35 2.61 -11.19 -2.34
N ASN A 36 2.47 -10.65 -3.56
CA ASN A 36 3.01 -11.23 -4.79
C ASN A 36 4.49 -10.89 -5.07
N GLY A 37 5.17 -10.19 -4.16
CA GLY A 37 6.58 -9.82 -4.26
C GLY A 37 6.87 -8.53 -5.02
N ARG A 38 5.84 -7.79 -5.45
CA ARG A 38 5.98 -6.46 -6.09
C ARG A 38 6.07 -5.35 -5.04
N LEU A 39 6.76 -4.27 -5.38
CA LEU A 39 6.93 -3.11 -4.51
C LEU A 39 6.24 -1.90 -5.13
N PHE A 40 5.35 -1.27 -4.37
CA PHE A 40 4.59 -0.11 -4.80
C PHE A 40 4.87 1.10 -3.92
N ALA A 41 4.82 2.28 -4.52
CA ALA A 41 5.04 3.53 -3.81
C ALA A 41 4.10 4.62 -4.31
N VAL A 42 3.71 5.51 -3.41
CA VAL A 42 3.13 6.81 -3.78
C VAL A 42 4.11 7.91 -3.40
N SER A 43 4.43 8.76 -4.37
CA SER A 43 5.26 9.95 -4.18
C SER A 43 4.58 11.17 -4.81
N GLY A 44 4.36 12.22 -4.03
CA GLY A 44 3.50 13.34 -4.41
C GLY A 44 2.08 12.88 -4.73
N SER A 45 1.62 13.07 -5.96
CA SER A 45 0.36 12.52 -6.45
C SER A 45 0.53 11.23 -7.26
N LYS A 46 1.74 10.75 -7.52
CA LYS A 46 1.97 9.67 -8.49
C LYS A 46 2.08 8.31 -7.82
N PHE A 47 1.44 7.31 -8.43
CA PHE A 47 1.51 5.90 -8.03
C PHE A 47 2.49 5.15 -8.93
N TYR A 48 3.41 4.43 -8.29
CA TYR A 48 4.51 3.73 -8.93
C TYR A 48 4.59 2.27 -8.49
N GLU A 49 5.07 1.41 -9.39
CA GLU A 49 5.76 0.18 -9.03
C GLU A 49 7.27 0.36 -9.15
N ILE A 50 8.00 -0.09 -8.15
CA ILE A 50 9.46 -0.11 -8.13
C ILE A 50 9.90 -1.54 -8.48
N THR A 51 10.42 -1.72 -9.68
CA THR A 51 11.02 -2.98 -10.14
C THR A 51 12.51 -3.03 -9.83
N LEU A 52 13.20 -4.13 -10.14
CA LEU A 52 14.67 -4.19 -9.99
C LEU A 52 15.43 -3.25 -10.94
N ALA A 53 14.79 -2.75 -11.99
CA ALA A 53 15.43 -1.94 -13.03
C ALA A 53 15.02 -0.45 -13.00
N ALA A 54 13.77 -0.16 -12.64
CA ALA A 54 13.19 1.19 -12.70
C ALA A 54 11.93 1.33 -11.85
N ALA A 55 11.50 2.57 -11.65
CA ALA A 55 10.15 2.89 -11.19
C ALA A 55 9.21 3.14 -12.39
N LEU A 56 8.10 2.41 -12.44
CA LEU A 56 7.06 2.51 -13.46
C LEU A 56 5.87 3.28 -12.89
N GLU A 57 5.42 4.33 -13.57
CA GLU A 57 4.24 5.12 -13.18
C GLU A 57 2.98 4.49 -13.76
N TYR A 58 1.97 4.26 -12.92
CA TYR A 58 0.67 3.69 -13.35
C TYR A 58 -0.48 4.68 -13.31
N GLY A 59 -0.34 5.80 -12.59
CA GLY A 59 -1.36 6.82 -12.54
C GLY A 59 -1.13 7.84 -11.44
N THR A 60 -2.15 8.68 -11.23
CA THR A 60 -2.12 9.76 -10.24
C THR A 60 -3.32 9.72 -9.32
N LEU A 61 -3.08 9.92 -8.04
CA LEU A 61 -4.08 10.23 -7.04
C LEU A 61 -4.49 11.72 -7.15
N SER A 62 -5.71 12.04 -6.74
CA SER A 62 -6.19 13.42 -6.67
C SER A 62 -5.50 14.26 -5.59
N SER A 63 -5.04 13.62 -4.51
CA SER A 63 -4.30 14.27 -3.44
C SER A 63 -2.80 14.36 -3.73
N THR A 64 -2.15 15.42 -3.25
CA THR A 64 -0.70 15.63 -3.39
C THR A 64 0.07 15.54 -2.06
N ILE A 65 -0.66 15.51 -0.94
CA ILE A 65 -0.13 15.54 0.43
C ILE A 65 -0.91 14.57 1.33
N GLY A 66 -0.34 14.25 2.50
CA GLY A 66 -0.92 13.32 3.47
C GLY A 66 -0.36 11.91 3.36
N GLN A 67 -0.67 11.04 4.32
CA GLN A 67 -0.26 9.64 4.27
C GLN A 67 -1.10 8.86 3.26
N VAL A 68 -0.53 7.80 2.68
CA VAL A 68 -1.28 6.81 1.88
C VAL A 68 -1.21 5.45 2.56
N GLY A 69 -2.37 4.88 2.86
CA GLY A 69 -2.54 3.50 3.31
C GLY A 69 -2.62 2.54 2.13
N MET A 70 -2.04 1.35 2.26
CA MET A 70 -2.08 0.30 1.24
C MET A 70 -2.25 -1.07 1.87
N ALA A 71 -3.07 -1.92 1.25
CA ALA A 71 -3.25 -3.33 1.62
C ALA A 71 -3.65 -4.13 0.38
N ASP A 72 -3.18 -5.37 0.26
CA ASP A 72 -3.52 -6.26 -0.85
C ASP A 72 -4.17 -7.55 -0.40
N ASN A 73 -5.07 -8.08 -1.24
CA ASN A 73 -5.72 -9.38 -1.07
C ASN A 73 -5.08 -10.46 -1.99
N GLY A 74 -3.93 -10.16 -2.61
CA GLY A 74 -3.27 -11.01 -3.61
C GLY A 74 -3.82 -10.90 -5.05
N ILE A 75 -4.95 -10.23 -5.25
CA ILE A 75 -5.59 -9.98 -6.56
C ILE A 75 -5.52 -8.48 -6.89
N ASP A 76 -5.89 -7.67 -5.91
CA ASP A 76 -5.99 -6.22 -5.96
C ASP A 76 -5.20 -5.60 -4.80
N LEU A 77 -4.61 -4.45 -5.08
CA LEU A 77 -4.03 -3.55 -4.10
C LEU A 77 -4.99 -2.39 -3.87
N LEU A 78 -5.54 -2.29 -2.66
CA LEU A 78 -6.28 -1.12 -2.21
C LEU A 78 -5.31 -0.04 -1.76
N ILE A 79 -5.57 1.19 -2.20
CA ILE A 79 -4.77 2.38 -1.93
C ILE A 79 -5.73 3.46 -1.44
N VAL A 80 -5.50 4.00 -0.25
CA VAL A 80 -6.38 5.00 0.38
C VAL A 80 -5.57 6.22 0.81
N ASP A 81 -6.03 7.42 0.44
CA ASP A 81 -5.22 8.65 0.57
C ASP A 81 -5.79 9.69 1.54
N GLY A 82 -6.84 9.34 2.27
CA GLY A 82 -7.58 10.23 3.16
C GLY A 82 -8.65 11.07 2.47
N VAL A 83 -8.80 10.95 1.14
CA VAL A 83 -9.78 11.67 0.32
C VAL A 83 -10.56 10.71 -0.58
N LYS A 84 -9.87 9.79 -1.25
CA LYS A 84 -10.40 8.80 -2.18
C LYS A 84 -9.71 7.45 -2.02
N GLY A 85 -10.38 6.40 -2.50
CA GLY A 85 -9.84 5.06 -2.67
C GLY A 85 -9.50 4.77 -4.12
N TYR A 86 -8.46 3.97 -4.31
CA TYR A 86 -8.01 3.49 -5.61
C TYR A 86 -7.70 2.00 -5.51
N VAL A 87 -7.84 1.33 -6.63
CA VAL A 87 -7.48 -0.08 -6.79
C VAL A 87 -6.39 -0.20 -7.84
N PHE A 88 -5.43 -1.09 -7.60
CA PHE A 88 -4.54 -1.60 -8.63
C PHE A 88 -4.72 -3.11 -8.77
N THR A 89 -5.28 -3.53 -9.91
CA THR A 89 -5.51 -4.95 -10.22
C THR A 89 -4.25 -5.59 -10.78
N PHE A 90 -3.71 -6.59 -10.09
CA PHE A 90 -2.41 -7.16 -10.43
C PHE A 90 -2.41 -7.90 -11.77
N ALA A 91 -3.53 -8.57 -12.12
CA ALA A 91 -3.62 -9.36 -13.35
C ALA A 91 -3.53 -8.50 -14.62
N THR A 92 -4.05 -7.27 -14.57
CA THR A 92 -4.14 -6.36 -15.72
C THR A 92 -3.19 -5.18 -15.61
N ASN A 93 -2.53 -4.99 -14.47
CA ASN A 93 -1.72 -3.81 -14.16
C ASN A 93 -2.49 -2.49 -14.36
N THR A 94 -3.77 -2.50 -13.97
CA THR A 94 -4.65 -1.34 -14.15
C THR A 94 -4.83 -0.62 -12.83
N PHE A 95 -4.56 0.68 -12.82
CA PHE A 95 -4.84 1.59 -11.71
C PHE A 95 -6.15 2.35 -12.00
N ALA A 96 -7.08 2.34 -11.06
CA ALA A 96 -8.36 3.04 -11.17
C ALA A 96 -8.83 3.59 -9.82
N GLU A 97 -9.59 4.68 -9.86
CA GLU A 97 -10.34 5.17 -8.70
C GLU A 97 -11.51 4.22 -8.42
N ILE A 98 -11.81 3.97 -7.14
CA ILE A 98 -13.00 3.22 -6.73
C ILE A 98 -14.21 4.14 -6.91
N THR A 99 -15.16 3.74 -7.74
CA THR A 99 -16.36 4.53 -8.08
C THR A 99 -17.62 4.08 -7.35
N ASP A 100 -17.50 3.10 -6.47
CA ASP A 100 -18.61 2.63 -5.64
C ASP A 100 -19.11 3.79 -4.74
N PRO A 101 -20.41 4.15 -4.79
CA PRO A 101 -20.96 5.22 -3.98
C PRO A 101 -20.90 4.96 -2.47
N ASP A 102 -20.79 3.70 -2.04
CA ASP A 102 -20.75 3.30 -0.63
C ASP A 102 -19.31 3.25 -0.08
N PHE A 103 -18.29 3.42 -0.94
CA PHE A 103 -16.90 3.48 -0.49
C PHE A 103 -16.65 4.68 0.45
N PRO A 104 -16.10 4.46 1.67
CA PRO A 104 -15.90 5.55 2.63
C PRO A 104 -14.67 6.40 2.29
N THR A 105 -14.62 7.62 2.80
CA THR A 105 -13.36 8.38 2.83
C THR A 105 -12.39 7.70 3.82
N ALA A 106 -11.38 7.00 3.31
CA ALA A 106 -10.47 6.17 4.10
C ALA A 106 -9.01 6.66 4.08
N SER A 107 -8.26 6.40 5.16
CA SER A 107 -6.84 6.78 5.32
C SER A 107 -5.91 5.62 5.67
N PHE A 108 -6.46 4.54 6.22
CA PHE A 108 -5.77 3.32 6.59
C PHE A 108 -6.59 2.13 6.09
N CYS A 109 -5.90 1.07 5.70
CA CYS A 109 -6.51 -0.17 5.28
C CYS A 109 -5.66 -1.37 5.69
N ALA A 110 -6.30 -2.53 5.77
CA ALA A 110 -5.70 -3.83 6.06
C ALA A 110 -6.44 -4.92 5.30
N PHE A 111 -5.85 -6.10 5.21
CA PHE A 111 -6.50 -7.30 4.66
C PHE A 111 -6.63 -8.35 5.76
N MET A 112 -7.82 -8.92 5.93
CA MET A 112 -8.08 -9.99 6.90
C MET A 112 -9.27 -10.84 6.45
N ASP A 113 -9.12 -12.16 6.53
CA ASP A 113 -10.20 -13.13 6.25
C ASP A 113 -10.90 -12.89 4.90
N GLN A 114 -10.10 -12.65 3.86
CA GLN A 114 -10.56 -12.33 2.49
C GLN A 114 -11.23 -10.96 2.31
N TYR A 115 -11.37 -10.16 3.36
CA TYR A 115 -11.88 -8.80 3.30
C TYR A 115 -10.74 -7.79 3.28
N LEU A 116 -10.88 -6.76 2.45
CA LEU A 116 -10.18 -5.51 2.67
C LEU A 116 -10.98 -4.66 3.62
N ILE A 117 -10.30 -4.17 4.66
CA ILE A 117 -10.89 -3.40 5.74
C ILE A 117 -10.29 -2.02 5.69
N CYS A 118 -11.12 -0.98 5.77
CA CYS A 118 -10.65 0.39 5.83
C CYS A 118 -11.37 1.20 6.91
N ASN A 119 -10.73 2.25 7.43
CA ASN A 119 -11.38 3.16 8.37
C ASN A 119 -12.17 4.23 7.62
N GLU A 120 -13.23 4.75 8.22
CA GLU A 120 -13.85 6.00 7.75
C GLU A 120 -13.28 7.18 8.55
N VAL A 121 -12.64 8.11 7.85
CA VAL A 121 -11.93 9.26 8.44
C VAL A 121 -12.86 10.10 9.30
N GLY A 122 -12.38 10.46 10.50
CA GLY A 122 -13.14 11.31 11.42
C GLY A 122 -14.29 10.59 12.14
N THR A 123 -14.41 9.27 11.98
CA THR A 123 -15.43 8.46 12.66
C THR A 123 -14.79 7.33 13.48
N ARG A 124 -15.62 6.51 14.13
CA ARG A 124 -15.20 5.25 14.78
C ARG A 124 -15.55 4.03 13.94
N LYS A 125 -15.85 4.22 12.65
CA LYS A 125 -16.28 3.14 11.77
C LYS A 125 -15.13 2.50 11.04
N PHE A 126 -15.22 1.18 10.87
CA PHE A 126 -14.48 0.45 9.86
C PHE A 126 -15.45 -0.27 8.93
N TRP A 127 -15.06 -0.35 7.67
CA TRP A 127 -15.85 -0.89 6.57
C TRP A 127 -15.18 -2.14 6.04
N LEU A 128 -15.97 -3.04 5.48
CA LEU A 128 -15.50 -4.25 4.83
C LEU A 128 -15.87 -4.19 3.34
N SER A 129 -14.93 -4.59 2.49
CA SER A 129 -15.20 -4.80 1.07
C SER A 129 -16.05 -6.05 0.85
N ALA A 130 -16.45 -6.32 -0.39
CA ALA A 130 -16.83 -7.67 -0.79
C ALA A 130 -15.65 -8.65 -0.68
N LEU A 131 -15.95 -9.95 -0.66
CA LEU A 131 -14.95 -11.01 -0.55
C LEU A 131 -13.95 -10.97 -1.71
N ALA A 132 -12.67 -10.74 -1.39
CA ALA A 132 -11.56 -10.71 -2.33
C ALA A 132 -11.74 -9.74 -3.51
N ASP A 133 -12.53 -8.67 -3.32
CA ASP A 133 -12.75 -7.61 -4.30
C ASP A 133 -12.55 -6.25 -3.63
N ALA A 134 -11.63 -5.43 -4.13
CA ALA A 134 -11.35 -4.10 -3.58
C ALA A 134 -12.31 -3.01 -4.08
N THR A 135 -13.18 -3.32 -5.04
CA THR A 135 -13.98 -2.35 -5.80
C THR A 135 -15.46 -2.32 -5.44
N ASP A 136 -15.95 -3.32 -4.70
CA ASP A 136 -17.35 -3.50 -4.33
C ASP A 136 -17.50 -3.41 -2.80
N TRP A 137 -18.37 -2.50 -2.34
CA TRP A 137 -18.57 -2.19 -0.93
C TRP A 137 -20.08 -2.03 -0.66
N ASP A 138 -20.63 -2.81 0.28
CA ASP A 138 -22.05 -2.67 0.65
C ASP A 138 -22.23 -1.60 1.72
N GLY A 139 -23.19 -0.69 1.52
CA GLY A 139 -23.56 0.37 2.46
C GLY A 139 -23.93 -0.08 3.89
N LEU A 140 -24.17 -1.38 4.11
CA LEU A 140 -24.49 -1.99 5.40
C LEU A 140 -23.31 -2.75 6.03
N ASP A 141 -22.22 -2.96 5.30
CA ASP A 141 -21.05 -3.73 5.76
C ASP A 141 -20.03 -2.84 6.49
N PHE A 142 -20.44 -2.36 7.67
CA PHE A 142 -19.61 -1.58 8.57
C PHE A 142 -19.82 -1.94 10.05
N ALA A 143 -18.83 -1.60 10.88
CA ALA A 143 -18.89 -1.71 12.33
C ALA A 143 -18.34 -0.45 13.01
N THR A 144 -18.69 -0.21 14.29
CA THR A 144 -18.44 1.03 15.06
C THR A 144 -17.78 0.81 16.41
#